data_AF-A0A6B0WL52-F1
#
_entry.id   AF-A0A6B0WL52-F1
#
_cell.length_a   1.000
_cell.length_b   1.000
_cell.length_c   1.000
_cell.angle_alpha   90.00
_cell.angle_beta   90.00
_cell.angle_gamma   90.00
#
_symmetry.space_group_name_H-M   'P 1'
#
loop_
_entity.id
_entity.type
_entity.pdbx_description
1 polymer ?
#
loop_
_entity_poly.entity_id
_entity_poly.type
_entity_poly.pdbx_seq_one_letter_code
_entity_poly.pdbx_strand_id
1 'polypeptide(L)'
;MDGDSQATALGTDAAAEPVSMLVEGTVVTMDAERRVISEGAVAVSGDRIVDVGDAAELRARHPDAQRIGGARRYVIPGLIDCHNHIAQALCRESTVEDFPNIYRIYIPAEAIQDTDDVRVSARVAFAQLMRAGVTTMTETTCTVAHEEPIAETVMETGIRCALARGMWDRESRLAGNYEQITGKSWYRDDPAALADDLDYTKEFFAKWFTKGEGRLRPWVHNLGVPSCSDERYLATDELVQEWGTGIMTHINRDREEIELSVSLFGHRPLEHLASIGALTERLVAIHAMLTTDRE
;
A
#
# COMPACT_ATOMS: atom_id res chain seq x y z
N MET A 1 -1.93 23.67 31.95
CA MET A 1 -3.37 23.45 31.70
C MET A 1 -3.41 22.22 30.85
N ASP A 2 -3.53 21.11 31.56
CA ASP A 2 -3.24 19.77 31.07
C ASP A 2 -4.42 19.31 30.21
N GLY A 3 -4.13 19.10 28.92
CA GLY A 3 -5.07 18.56 27.94
C GLY A 3 -4.97 17.04 27.95
N ASP A 4 -5.84 16.44 28.75
CA ASP A 4 -6.08 15.00 28.86
C ASP A 4 -6.57 14.45 27.50
N SER A 5 -5.68 13.80 26.73
CA SER A 5 -6.06 13.08 25.52
C SER A 5 -6.59 11.71 25.93
N GLN A 6 -7.91 11.55 25.80
CA GLN A 6 -8.62 10.31 26.10
C GLN A 6 -8.04 9.13 25.33
N ALA A 7 -7.27 8.31 26.02
CA ALA A 7 -7.02 6.93 25.61
C ALA A 7 -8.36 6.20 25.64
N THR A 8 -8.85 5.80 24.47
CA THR A 8 -9.98 4.90 24.31
C THR A 8 -9.67 3.59 25.05
N ALA A 9 -10.31 3.42 26.20
CA ALA A 9 -10.25 2.20 26.99
C ALA A 9 -10.76 1.02 26.14
N LEU A 10 -9.85 0.15 25.73
CA LEU A 10 -10.19 -1.15 25.17
C LEU A 10 -10.92 -1.96 26.24
N GLY A 11 -12.10 -2.44 25.87
CA GLY A 11 -13.04 -3.11 26.76
C GLY A 11 -12.46 -4.33 27.47
N THR A 12 -12.84 -4.42 28.74
CA THR A 12 -13.14 -5.61 29.55
C THR A 12 -12.42 -6.92 29.24
N ASP A 13 -11.64 -7.39 30.22
CA ASP A 13 -11.17 -8.77 30.47
C ASP A 13 -12.13 -9.85 29.93
N ALA A 14 -11.98 -10.20 28.66
CA ALA A 14 -12.35 -11.51 28.16
C ALA A 14 -11.19 -12.44 28.55
N ALA A 15 -11.49 -13.55 29.24
CA ALA A 15 -10.48 -14.55 29.57
C ALA A 15 -9.68 -14.88 28.31
N ALA A 16 -8.36 -14.66 28.35
CA ALA A 16 -7.49 -14.81 27.18
C ALA A 16 -7.74 -16.17 26.53
N GLU A 17 -8.08 -16.16 25.23
CA GLU A 17 -8.33 -17.39 24.49
C GLU A 17 -7.14 -18.34 24.63
N PRO A 18 -7.37 -19.65 24.81
CA PRO A 18 -6.28 -20.61 24.94
C PRO A 18 -5.43 -20.63 23.66
N VAL A 19 -4.12 -20.86 23.80
CA VAL A 19 -3.22 -21.05 22.65
C VAL A 19 -3.70 -22.22 21.82
N SER A 20 -4.08 -21.95 20.58
CA SER A 20 -4.63 -22.93 19.65
C SER A 20 -3.55 -23.61 18.82
N MET A 21 -2.42 -22.92 18.58
CA MET A 21 -1.37 -23.41 17.69
C MET A 21 0.04 -23.03 18.16
N LEU A 22 0.99 -23.96 17.97
CA LEU A 22 2.43 -23.74 18.03
C LEU A 22 3.03 -23.95 16.65
N VAL A 23 3.71 -22.92 16.12
CA VAL A 23 4.44 -22.98 14.86
C VAL A 23 5.93 -23.13 15.16
N GLU A 24 6.48 -24.31 14.88
CA GLU A 24 7.81 -24.69 15.34
C GLU A 24 8.85 -24.67 14.22
N GLY A 25 10.08 -24.29 14.54
CA GLY A 25 11.22 -24.32 13.62
C GLY A 25 12.34 -23.39 14.06
N THR A 26 13.24 -23.05 13.13
CA THR A 26 14.13 -21.91 13.33
C THR A 26 13.33 -20.62 13.13
N VAL A 27 13.00 -19.94 14.23
CA VAL A 27 12.18 -18.73 14.22
C VAL A 27 13.07 -17.52 13.99
N VAL A 28 12.86 -16.82 12.88
CA VAL A 28 13.48 -15.52 12.59
C VAL A 28 12.45 -14.46 12.94
N THR A 29 12.64 -13.73 14.03
CA THR A 29 11.57 -12.90 14.61
C THR A 29 11.35 -11.57 13.89
N MET A 30 12.43 -10.98 13.35
CA MET A 30 12.47 -9.58 12.90
C MET A 30 12.03 -8.57 13.98
N ASP A 31 12.15 -8.92 15.26
CA ASP A 31 11.96 -7.97 16.36
C ASP A 31 13.13 -6.97 16.46
N ALA A 32 13.05 -6.03 17.42
CA ALA A 32 14.06 -4.99 17.60
C ALA A 32 15.49 -5.55 17.85
N GLU A 33 15.59 -6.74 18.43
CA GLU A 33 16.85 -7.43 18.70
C GLU A 33 17.28 -8.35 17.56
N ARG A 34 16.44 -8.53 16.54
CA ARG A 34 16.64 -9.43 15.38
C ARG A 34 16.96 -10.86 15.82
N ARG A 35 16.28 -11.36 16.85
CA ARG A 35 16.53 -12.69 17.41
C ARG A 35 16.26 -13.78 16.38
N VAL A 36 17.14 -14.79 16.38
CA VAL A 36 16.97 -16.06 15.65
C VAL A 36 17.00 -17.20 16.67
N ILE A 37 15.91 -17.94 16.78
CA ILE A 37 15.74 -19.01 17.78
C ILE A 37 15.76 -20.34 17.04
N SER A 38 16.88 -21.07 17.10
CA SER A 38 17.10 -22.29 16.31
C SER A 38 16.09 -23.40 16.60
N GLU A 39 15.74 -23.59 17.87
CA GLU A 39 14.71 -24.54 18.35
C GLU A 39 13.49 -23.78 18.88
N GLY A 40 13.00 -22.84 18.09
CA GLY A 40 11.95 -21.92 18.49
C GLY A 40 10.54 -22.40 18.18
N ALA A 41 9.57 -21.74 18.82
CA ALA A 41 8.17 -21.78 18.43
C ALA A 41 7.50 -20.42 18.58
N VAL A 42 6.44 -20.21 17.79
CA VAL A 42 5.50 -19.09 17.89
C VAL A 42 4.18 -19.64 18.41
N ALA A 43 3.69 -19.09 19.52
CA ALA A 43 2.39 -19.43 20.09
C ALA A 43 1.31 -18.47 19.60
N VAL A 44 0.23 -19.03 19.05
CA VAL A 44 -0.87 -18.29 18.46
C VAL A 44 -2.16 -18.59 19.22
N SER A 45 -2.89 -17.52 19.55
CA SER A 45 -4.24 -17.58 20.12
C SER A 45 -5.14 -16.64 19.31
N GLY A 46 -6.27 -17.16 18.83
CA GLY A 46 -7.12 -16.45 17.87
C GLY A 46 -6.32 -15.95 16.65
N ASP A 47 -6.33 -14.63 16.45
CA ASP A 47 -5.62 -13.91 15.39
C ASP A 47 -4.30 -13.27 15.84
N ARG A 48 -3.82 -13.56 17.06
CA ARG A 48 -2.64 -12.93 17.66
C ARG A 48 -1.53 -13.91 17.98
N ILE A 49 -0.31 -13.41 17.85
CA ILE A 49 0.87 -14.02 18.46
C ILE A 49 0.89 -13.61 19.93
N VAL A 50 0.90 -14.59 20.83
CA VAL A 50 0.91 -14.35 22.28
C VAL A 50 2.27 -14.65 22.93
N ASP A 51 3.12 -15.43 22.27
CA ASP A 51 4.48 -15.71 22.74
C ASP A 51 5.41 -16.20 21.62
N VAL A 52 6.71 -15.96 21.78
CA VAL A 52 7.77 -16.42 20.88
C VAL A 52 9.00 -16.79 21.71
N GLY A 53 9.43 -18.04 21.64
CA GLY A 53 10.50 -18.53 22.50
C GLY A 53 10.94 -19.94 22.17
N ASP A 54 11.54 -20.62 23.15
CA ASP A 54 11.95 -22.02 23.05
C ASP A 54 10.74 -22.94 22.86
N ALA A 55 10.87 -23.89 21.91
CA ALA A 55 9.77 -24.79 21.58
C ALA A 55 9.45 -25.77 22.72
N ALA A 56 10.44 -26.24 23.48
CA ALA A 56 10.19 -27.18 24.58
C ALA A 56 9.44 -26.49 25.73
N GLU A 57 9.82 -25.26 26.07
CA GLU A 57 9.12 -24.46 27.08
C GLU A 57 7.67 -24.15 26.67
N LEU A 58 7.44 -23.77 25.41
CA LEU A 58 6.10 -23.47 24.91
C LEU A 58 5.21 -24.71 24.84
N ARG A 59 5.75 -25.88 24.46
CA ARG A 59 5.01 -27.15 24.50
C ARG A 59 4.62 -27.54 25.92
N ALA A 60 5.48 -27.28 26.91
CA ALA A 60 5.18 -27.58 28.31
C ALA A 60 4.06 -26.69 28.85
N ARG A 61 4.01 -25.41 28.45
CA ARG A 61 2.94 -24.48 28.83
C ARG A 61 1.63 -24.68 28.07
N HIS A 62 1.70 -25.15 26.82
CA HIS A 62 0.55 -25.33 25.93
C HIS A 62 0.49 -26.75 25.38
N PRO A 63 0.28 -27.77 26.23
CA PRO A 63 0.34 -29.17 25.81
C PRO A 63 -0.71 -29.54 24.75
N ASP A 64 -1.88 -28.91 24.80
CA ASP A 64 -3.05 -29.19 23.95
C ASP A 64 -3.07 -28.40 22.63
N ALA A 65 -2.13 -27.48 22.41
CA ALA A 65 -2.07 -26.68 21.19
C ALA A 65 -1.70 -27.55 19.98
N GLN A 66 -2.35 -27.28 18.84
CA GLN A 66 -2.01 -27.92 17.57
C GLN A 66 -0.58 -27.55 17.17
N ARG A 67 0.21 -28.52 16.72
CA ARG A 67 1.61 -28.30 16.36
C ARG A 67 1.79 -28.39 14.86
N ILE A 68 2.46 -27.41 14.28
CA ILE A 68 2.86 -27.39 12.87
C ILE A 68 4.33 -26.99 12.75
N GLY A 69 4.99 -27.40 11.66
CA GLY A 69 6.40 -27.09 11.42
C GLY A 69 7.36 -28.21 11.83
N GLY A 70 8.49 -27.85 12.43
CA GLY A 70 9.51 -28.77 12.95
C GLY A 70 10.96 -28.32 12.68
N ALA A 71 11.93 -29.09 13.19
CA ALA A 71 13.36 -28.71 13.23
C ALA A 71 14.04 -28.40 11.87
N ARG A 72 13.40 -28.74 10.74
CA ARG A 72 13.91 -28.48 9.38
C ARG A 72 13.12 -27.40 8.64
N ARG A 73 12.38 -26.56 9.37
CA ARG A 73 11.57 -25.46 8.85
C ARG A 73 12.09 -24.14 9.39
N TYR A 74 11.96 -23.10 8.59
CA TYR A 74 12.10 -21.72 9.04
C TYR A 74 10.71 -21.14 9.27
N VAL A 75 10.56 -20.39 10.35
CA VAL A 75 9.36 -19.60 10.64
C VAL A 75 9.77 -18.15 10.53
N ILE A 76 9.21 -17.46 9.54
CA ILE A 76 9.48 -16.04 9.28
C ILE A 76 8.16 -15.27 9.35
N PRO A 77 8.18 -13.95 9.63
CA PRO A 77 7.02 -13.11 9.42
C PRO A 77 6.57 -13.22 7.96
N GLY A 78 5.27 -13.17 7.75
CA GLY A 78 4.74 -13.11 6.39
C GLY A 78 5.28 -11.88 5.66
N LEU A 79 5.63 -12.03 4.39
CA LEU A 79 6.22 -10.95 3.62
C LEU A 79 5.20 -9.81 3.44
N ILE A 80 5.72 -8.58 3.37
CA ILE A 80 4.96 -7.37 3.09
C ILE A 80 5.42 -6.85 1.73
N ASP A 81 4.53 -6.88 0.75
CA ASP A 81 4.78 -6.32 -0.58
C ASP A 81 4.27 -4.87 -0.63
N CYS A 82 5.21 -3.91 -0.66
CA CYS A 82 4.91 -2.50 -0.43
C CYS A 82 4.49 -1.72 -1.69
N HIS A 83 4.29 -2.36 -2.84
CA HIS A 83 3.72 -1.68 -4.02
C HIS A 83 3.22 -2.64 -5.10
N ASN A 84 1.92 -2.58 -5.43
CA ASN A 84 1.29 -3.37 -6.49
C ASN A 84 0.36 -2.52 -7.37
N HIS A 85 0.04 -3.08 -8.55
CA HIS A 85 -1.04 -2.66 -9.44
C HIS A 85 -1.85 -3.91 -9.83
N ILE A 86 -2.84 -4.25 -9.03
CA ILE A 86 -3.50 -5.56 -9.08
C ILE A 86 -4.30 -5.76 -10.36
N ALA A 87 -4.91 -4.70 -10.91
CA ALA A 87 -5.62 -4.76 -12.19
C ALA A 87 -4.70 -5.19 -13.36
N GLN A 88 -3.40 -4.90 -13.27
CA GLN A 88 -2.42 -5.13 -14.33
C GLN A 88 -1.90 -6.59 -14.37
N ALA A 89 -2.36 -7.48 -13.49
CA ALA A 89 -1.90 -8.87 -13.48
C ALA A 89 -2.23 -9.64 -14.77
N LEU A 90 -3.32 -9.29 -15.47
CA LEU A 90 -3.72 -9.91 -16.74
C LEU A 90 -2.94 -9.42 -17.96
N CYS A 91 -2.28 -8.27 -17.87
CA CYS A 91 -1.46 -7.72 -18.96
C CYS A 91 0.04 -7.77 -18.68
N ARG A 92 0.46 -8.29 -17.51
CA ARG A 92 1.87 -8.52 -17.20
C ARG A 92 2.51 -9.42 -18.26
N GLU A 93 3.79 -9.18 -18.54
CA GLU A 93 4.60 -9.90 -19.54
C GLU A 93 4.27 -9.65 -21.02
N SER A 94 3.15 -9.01 -21.35
CA SER A 94 2.82 -8.65 -22.74
C SER A 94 3.76 -7.60 -23.36
N THR A 95 4.64 -6.97 -22.57
CA THR A 95 5.32 -5.70 -22.92
C THR A 95 6.72 -5.51 -22.36
N VAL A 96 7.38 -6.58 -21.90
CA VAL A 96 8.64 -6.50 -21.12
C VAL A 96 9.76 -5.76 -21.87
N GLU A 97 9.68 -5.66 -23.19
CA GLU A 97 10.70 -5.01 -24.05
C GLU A 97 10.24 -3.71 -24.73
N ASP A 98 8.98 -3.28 -24.55
CA ASP A 98 8.39 -2.16 -25.30
C ASP A 98 8.30 -0.85 -24.49
N PHE A 99 9.42 -0.14 -24.32
CA PHE A 99 9.44 1.16 -23.65
C PHE A 99 9.02 2.32 -24.58
N PRO A 100 8.22 3.30 -24.12
CA PRO A 100 7.56 3.38 -22.80
C PRO A 100 6.25 2.58 -22.76
N ASN A 101 6.16 1.57 -21.90
CA ASN A 101 5.02 0.64 -21.82
C ASN A 101 3.85 1.16 -20.96
N ILE A 102 4.09 2.00 -19.95
CA ILE A 102 3.06 2.40 -18.97
C ILE A 102 1.90 3.15 -19.66
N TYR A 103 2.17 4.28 -20.30
CA TYR A 103 1.13 5.09 -20.95
C TYR A 103 0.59 4.48 -22.24
N ARG A 104 1.39 3.65 -22.92
CA ARG A 104 1.03 3.07 -24.22
C ARG A 104 0.29 1.76 -24.09
N ILE A 105 0.48 1.02 -23.00
CA ILE A 105 0.00 -0.36 -22.89
C ILE A 105 -0.66 -0.62 -21.54
N TYR A 106 0.03 -0.39 -20.41
CA TYR A 106 -0.56 -0.73 -19.10
C TYR A 106 -1.80 0.08 -18.78
N ILE A 107 -1.76 1.42 -18.88
CA ILE A 107 -2.92 2.28 -18.60
C ILE A 107 -4.08 1.97 -19.56
N PRO A 108 -3.89 1.87 -20.89
CA PRO A 108 -4.97 1.48 -21.79
C PRO A 108 -5.51 0.06 -21.54
N ALA A 109 -4.63 -0.91 -21.24
CA ALA A 109 -5.05 -2.30 -20.98
C ALA A 109 -5.83 -2.42 -19.68
N GLU A 110 -5.46 -1.67 -18.65
CA GLU A 110 -6.21 -1.55 -17.41
C GLU A 110 -7.57 -0.85 -17.66
N ALA A 111 -7.58 0.27 -18.39
CA ALA A 111 -8.77 1.08 -18.60
C ALA A 111 -9.90 0.37 -19.36
N ILE A 112 -9.59 -0.68 -20.15
CA ILE A 112 -10.59 -1.47 -20.87
C ILE A 112 -11.18 -2.62 -20.04
N GLN A 113 -10.59 -2.94 -18.89
CA GLN A 113 -11.08 -4.01 -18.03
C GLN A 113 -12.39 -3.62 -17.37
N ASP A 114 -13.37 -4.51 -17.45
CA ASP A 114 -14.58 -4.37 -16.66
C ASP A 114 -14.39 -4.91 -15.23
N THR A 115 -15.45 -4.84 -14.42
CA THR A 115 -15.40 -5.29 -13.02
C THR A 115 -15.14 -6.78 -12.88
N ASP A 116 -15.56 -7.61 -13.83
CA ASP A 116 -15.35 -9.06 -13.79
C ASP A 116 -13.91 -9.41 -14.14
N ASP A 117 -13.34 -8.74 -15.15
CA ASP A 117 -11.92 -8.84 -15.50
C ASP A 117 -11.03 -8.53 -14.29
N VAL A 118 -11.33 -7.44 -13.58
CA VAL A 118 -10.56 -7.02 -12.39
C VAL A 118 -10.66 -8.04 -11.26
N ARG A 119 -11.82 -8.66 -11.03
CA ARG A 119 -11.95 -9.75 -10.02
C ARG A 119 -11.06 -10.93 -10.38
N VAL A 120 -11.02 -11.32 -11.65
CA VAL A 120 -10.15 -12.40 -12.12
C VAL A 120 -8.68 -12.01 -11.93
N SER A 121 -8.31 -10.79 -12.32
CA SER A 121 -6.96 -10.23 -12.14
C SER A 121 -6.53 -10.28 -10.67
N ALA A 122 -7.38 -9.79 -9.77
CA ALA A 122 -7.14 -9.79 -8.33
C ALA A 122 -6.98 -11.19 -7.74
N ARG A 123 -7.86 -12.15 -8.08
CA ARG A 123 -7.74 -13.53 -7.59
C ARG A 123 -6.44 -14.19 -8.05
N VAL A 124 -6.03 -13.97 -9.30
CA VAL A 124 -4.77 -14.50 -9.83
C VAL A 124 -3.58 -13.88 -9.11
N ALA A 125 -3.54 -12.55 -8.98
CA ALA A 125 -2.48 -11.84 -8.29
C ALA A 125 -2.35 -12.27 -6.83
N PHE A 126 -3.46 -12.33 -6.09
CA PHE A 126 -3.46 -12.69 -4.67
C PHE A 126 -3.03 -14.14 -4.46
N ALA A 127 -3.45 -15.07 -5.33
CA ALA A 127 -2.99 -16.45 -5.27
C ALA A 127 -1.47 -16.55 -5.48
N GLN A 128 -0.90 -15.77 -6.39
CA GLN A 128 0.55 -15.71 -6.62
C GLN A 128 1.29 -15.12 -5.41
N LEU A 129 0.83 -13.99 -4.88
CA LEU A 129 1.39 -13.33 -3.70
C LEU A 129 1.38 -14.26 -2.47
N MET A 130 0.22 -14.84 -2.14
CA MET A 130 0.09 -15.75 -1.00
C MET A 130 0.97 -17.00 -1.17
N ARG A 131 1.07 -17.55 -2.38
CA ARG A 131 1.95 -18.69 -2.67
C ARG A 131 3.44 -18.35 -2.49
N ALA A 132 3.82 -17.09 -2.73
CA ALA A 132 5.17 -16.58 -2.50
C ALA A 132 5.44 -16.23 -1.02
N GLY A 133 4.46 -16.38 -0.13
CA GLY A 133 4.59 -16.06 1.29
C GLY A 133 4.28 -14.60 1.64
N VAL A 134 3.72 -13.83 0.70
CA VAL A 134 3.19 -12.48 0.96
C VAL A 134 1.88 -12.60 1.71
N THR A 135 1.80 -11.92 2.84
CA THR A 135 0.60 -11.93 3.70
C THR A 135 -0.06 -10.56 3.81
N THR A 136 0.71 -9.51 3.49
CA THR A 136 0.26 -8.13 3.47
C THR A 136 0.78 -7.50 2.20
N MET A 137 -0.05 -6.74 1.51
CA MET A 137 0.38 -5.98 0.35
C MET A 137 -0.22 -4.59 0.37
N THR A 138 0.32 -3.72 -0.46
CA THR A 138 -0.28 -2.44 -0.77
C THR A 138 -0.66 -2.41 -2.24
N GLU A 139 -1.83 -1.86 -2.52
CA GLU A 139 -2.35 -1.67 -3.88
C GLU A 139 -2.51 -0.19 -4.16
N THR A 140 -2.07 0.27 -5.32
CA THR A 140 -2.37 1.63 -5.80
C THR A 140 -3.30 1.56 -7.01
N THR A 141 -4.56 1.92 -6.83
CA THR A 141 -5.52 1.92 -7.94
C THR A 141 -5.34 3.17 -8.79
N CYS A 142 -5.53 3.02 -10.10
CA CYS A 142 -5.56 4.14 -11.05
C CYS A 142 -6.93 4.29 -11.74
N THR A 143 -7.89 3.41 -11.41
CA THR A 143 -9.21 3.35 -12.01
C THR A 143 -10.27 3.13 -10.92
N VAL A 144 -11.18 4.10 -10.73
CA VAL A 144 -12.20 4.06 -9.66
C VAL A 144 -13.07 2.80 -9.72
N ALA A 145 -13.48 2.38 -10.91
CA ALA A 145 -14.33 1.21 -11.09
C ALA A 145 -13.69 -0.11 -10.62
N HIS A 146 -12.36 -0.13 -10.42
CA HIS A 146 -11.60 -1.32 -10.02
C HIS A 146 -11.51 -1.47 -8.49
N GLU A 147 -11.69 -0.38 -7.74
CA GLU A 147 -11.48 -0.33 -6.29
C GLU A 147 -12.39 -1.29 -5.53
N GLU A 148 -13.68 -1.28 -5.84
CA GLU A 148 -14.70 -2.13 -5.21
C GLU A 148 -14.46 -3.64 -5.49
N PRO A 149 -14.28 -4.08 -6.75
CA PRO A 149 -13.87 -5.45 -7.07
C PRO A 149 -12.63 -5.94 -6.32
N ILE A 150 -11.59 -5.11 -6.22
CA ILE A 150 -10.34 -5.45 -5.53
C ILE A 150 -10.61 -5.58 -4.03
N ALA A 151 -11.28 -4.60 -3.41
CA ALA A 151 -11.61 -4.61 -2.00
C ALA A 151 -12.45 -5.85 -1.60
N GLU A 152 -13.44 -6.21 -2.40
CA GLU A 152 -14.24 -7.43 -2.18
C GLU A 152 -13.40 -8.71 -2.31
N THR A 153 -12.45 -8.75 -3.26
CA THR A 153 -11.56 -9.90 -3.43
C THR A 153 -10.56 -10.02 -2.27
N VAL A 154 -10.15 -8.91 -1.65
CA VAL A 154 -9.32 -8.92 -0.43
C VAL A 154 -10.08 -9.65 0.67
N MET A 155 -11.37 -9.33 0.85
CA MET A 155 -12.21 -9.98 1.85
C MET A 155 -12.47 -11.46 1.52
N GLU A 156 -12.67 -11.79 0.24
CA GLU A 156 -12.85 -13.17 -0.21
C GLU A 156 -11.65 -14.06 0.10
N THR A 157 -10.44 -13.55 -0.16
CA THR A 157 -9.20 -14.34 -0.08
C THR A 157 -8.53 -14.30 1.30
N GLY A 158 -8.78 -13.23 2.05
CA GLY A 158 -8.18 -13.01 3.36
C GLY A 158 -6.73 -12.51 3.32
N ILE A 159 -6.17 -12.11 2.17
CA ILE A 159 -4.90 -11.37 2.19
C ILE A 159 -5.10 -10.03 2.93
N ARG A 160 -4.05 -9.48 3.55
CA ARG A 160 -4.11 -8.10 4.07
C ARG A 160 -3.73 -7.12 2.96
N CYS A 161 -4.45 -6.01 2.85
CA CYS A 161 -4.26 -5.00 1.82
C CYS A 161 -4.38 -3.59 2.41
N ALA A 162 -3.38 -2.75 2.19
CA ALA A 162 -3.55 -1.31 2.21
C ALA A 162 -3.93 -0.85 0.79
N LEU A 163 -5.21 -0.58 0.56
CA LEU A 163 -5.72 -0.19 -0.75
C LEU A 163 -5.71 1.33 -0.86
N ALA A 164 -4.70 1.85 -1.55
CA ALA A 164 -4.54 3.26 -1.83
C ALA A 164 -5.34 3.63 -3.07
N ARG A 165 -6.39 4.43 -2.87
CA ARG A 165 -7.25 4.94 -3.94
C ARG A 165 -7.04 6.43 -4.19
N GLY A 166 -7.31 6.87 -5.40
CA GLY A 166 -7.31 8.29 -5.73
C GLY A 166 -7.16 8.54 -7.22
N MET A 167 -7.82 9.59 -7.70
CA MET A 167 -7.80 10.01 -9.10
C MET A 167 -6.94 11.27 -9.29
N TRP A 168 -6.43 11.53 -10.49
CA TRP A 168 -5.75 12.79 -10.77
C TRP A 168 -6.72 13.97 -10.79
N ASP A 169 -6.24 15.15 -10.39
CA ASP A 169 -6.96 16.43 -10.48
C ASP A 169 -6.19 17.47 -11.32
N ARG A 170 -5.07 17.08 -11.92
CA ARG A 170 -4.25 17.94 -12.78
C ARG A 170 -4.09 17.31 -14.16
N GLU A 171 -4.42 18.09 -15.18
CA GLU A 171 -4.03 17.81 -16.56
C GLU A 171 -2.65 18.44 -16.80
N SER A 172 -1.70 17.66 -17.32
CA SER A 172 -0.37 18.18 -17.65
C SER A 172 0.09 17.78 -19.04
N ARG A 173 0.94 18.61 -19.63
CA ARG A 173 1.62 18.37 -20.90
C ARG A 173 3.11 18.59 -20.71
N LEU A 174 3.89 17.56 -21.02
CA LEU A 174 5.35 17.64 -21.09
C LEU A 174 5.79 17.88 -22.54
N ALA A 175 6.39 19.04 -22.82
CA ALA A 175 6.89 19.33 -24.17
C ALA A 175 7.90 18.28 -24.68
N GLY A 176 8.75 17.76 -23.77
CA GLY A 176 9.73 16.72 -24.08
C GLY A 176 9.14 15.40 -24.63
N ASN A 177 7.88 15.10 -24.31
CA ASN A 177 7.20 13.87 -24.74
C ASN A 177 6.55 14.00 -26.13
N TYR A 178 6.19 15.21 -26.56
CA TYR A 178 5.33 15.42 -27.73
C TYR A 178 5.96 16.32 -28.80
N GLU A 179 6.62 17.42 -28.40
CA GLU A 179 7.13 18.46 -29.31
C GLU A 179 8.39 19.10 -28.71
N GLN A 180 9.50 18.35 -28.77
CA GLN A 180 10.77 18.63 -28.07
C GLN A 180 11.44 19.98 -28.38
N ILE A 181 11.09 20.62 -29.50
CA ILE A 181 11.83 21.79 -30.00
C ILE A 181 11.08 23.11 -29.76
N THR A 182 9.74 23.10 -29.85
CA THR A 182 8.94 24.34 -29.84
C THR A 182 7.86 24.35 -28.77
N GLY A 183 7.55 23.20 -28.16
CA GLY A 183 6.53 23.11 -27.11
C GLY A 183 7.02 23.69 -25.78
N LYS A 184 6.08 24.18 -24.98
CA LYS A 184 6.30 24.47 -23.55
C LYS A 184 5.49 23.48 -22.72
N SER A 185 6.07 23.01 -21.62
CA SER A 185 5.33 22.24 -20.64
C SER A 185 4.30 23.14 -19.94
N TRP A 186 3.15 22.58 -19.58
CA TRP A 186 2.11 23.27 -18.84
C TRP A 186 1.27 22.28 -18.04
N TYR A 187 0.52 22.81 -17.07
CA TYR A 187 -0.52 22.07 -16.37
C TYR A 187 -1.75 22.94 -16.17
N ARG A 188 -2.88 22.30 -15.86
CA ARG A 188 -4.13 22.92 -15.44
C ARG A 188 -4.75 22.04 -14.36
N ASP A 189 -4.90 22.62 -13.18
CA ASP A 189 -5.55 21.99 -12.05
C ASP A 189 -7.08 22.10 -12.19
N ASP A 190 -7.79 21.10 -11.68
CA ASP A 190 -9.24 21.01 -11.66
C ASP A 190 -9.72 20.81 -10.20
N PRO A 191 -10.02 21.92 -9.50
CA PRO A 191 -10.50 21.86 -8.11
C PRO A 191 -11.82 21.10 -7.95
N ALA A 192 -12.64 20.98 -9.00
CA ALA A 192 -13.88 20.20 -8.93
C ALA A 192 -13.57 18.71 -8.94
N ALA A 193 -12.64 18.26 -9.79
CA ALA A 193 -12.17 16.87 -9.78
C ALA A 193 -11.53 16.49 -8.43
N LEU A 194 -10.79 17.40 -7.79
CA LEU A 194 -10.27 17.20 -6.45
C LEU A 194 -11.40 17.03 -5.42
N ALA A 195 -12.39 17.92 -5.43
CA ALA A 195 -13.51 17.86 -4.48
C ALA A 195 -14.31 16.55 -4.64
N ASP A 196 -14.63 16.17 -5.88
CA ASP A 196 -15.36 14.93 -6.18
C ASP A 196 -14.57 13.68 -5.71
N ASP A 197 -13.27 13.62 -5.95
CA ASP A 197 -12.44 12.50 -5.51
C ASP A 197 -12.28 12.45 -3.98
N LEU A 198 -12.17 13.59 -3.30
CA LEU A 198 -12.11 13.65 -1.83
C LEU A 198 -13.42 13.18 -1.18
N ASP A 199 -14.56 13.56 -1.74
CA ASP A 199 -15.86 13.11 -1.23
C ASP A 199 -16.02 11.60 -1.43
N TYR A 200 -15.68 11.08 -2.60
CA TYR A 200 -15.68 9.64 -2.84
C TYR A 200 -14.65 8.90 -1.97
N THR A 201 -13.49 9.52 -1.67
CA THR A 201 -12.50 8.96 -0.71
C THR A 201 -13.12 8.74 0.65
N LYS A 202 -13.84 9.74 1.18
CA LYS A 202 -14.48 9.67 2.50
C LYS A 202 -15.55 8.59 2.53
N GLU A 203 -16.35 8.46 1.48
CA GLU A 203 -17.35 7.40 1.35
C GLU A 203 -16.70 6.01 1.33
N PHE A 204 -15.65 5.84 0.52
CA PHE A 204 -14.89 4.59 0.44
C PHE A 204 -14.26 4.23 1.80
N PHE A 205 -13.69 5.22 2.49
CA PHE A 205 -13.09 5.06 3.81
C PHE A 205 -14.15 4.61 4.83
N ALA A 206 -15.26 5.32 4.92
CA ALA A 206 -16.36 4.97 5.83
C ALA A 206 -16.88 3.54 5.60
N LYS A 207 -16.99 3.12 4.33
CA LYS A 207 -17.40 1.77 3.96
C LYS A 207 -16.38 0.71 4.35
N TRP A 208 -15.11 0.90 3.99
CA TRP A 208 -14.12 -0.18 4.02
C TRP A 208 -13.29 -0.23 5.29
N PHE A 209 -13.17 0.85 6.07
CA PHE A 209 -12.62 0.76 7.42
C PHE A 209 -13.47 -0.12 8.34
N THR A 210 -14.79 -0.11 8.15
CA THR A 210 -15.72 -0.92 8.95
C THR A 210 -15.83 -2.36 8.43
N LYS A 211 -15.95 -2.53 7.10
CA LYS A 211 -16.09 -3.84 6.47
C LYS A 211 -14.79 -4.63 6.28
N GLY A 212 -13.64 -3.97 6.43
CA GLY A 212 -12.33 -4.57 6.11
C GLY A 212 -11.85 -5.64 7.10
N GLU A 213 -12.53 -5.84 8.24
CA GLU A 213 -12.18 -6.81 9.29
C GLU A 213 -10.68 -6.81 9.68
N GLY A 214 -10.06 -5.63 9.65
CA GLY A 214 -8.62 -5.47 9.90
C GLY A 214 -7.69 -5.98 8.79
N ARG A 215 -8.23 -6.60 7.74
CA ARG A 215 -7.48 -7.09 6.57
C ARG A 215 -7.39 -6.04 5.47
N LEU A 216 -8.47 -5.33 5.18
CA LEU A 216 -8.46 -4.20 4.25
C LEU A 216 -8.33 -2.89 5.04
N ARG A 217 -7.34 -2.07 4.69
CA ARG A 217 -7.19 -0.70 5.18
C ARG A 217 -7.21 0.27 4.00
N PRO A 218 -8.16 1.21 3.94
CA PRO A 218 -8.16 2.28 2.94
C PRO A 218 -6.98 3.23 3.14
N TRP A 219 -6.29 3.55 2.06
CA TRP A 219 -5.20 4.53 1.95
C TRP A 219 -5.52 5.51 0.82
N VAL A 220 -4.74 6.58 0.69
CA VAL A 220 -4.84 7.50 -0.45
C VAL A 220 -3.69 7.27 -1.42
N HIS A 221 -3.99 7.32 -2.71
CA HIS A 221 -3.02 7.35 -3.79
C HIS A 221 -3.02 8.74 -4.44
N ASN A 222 -1.85 9.37 -4.47
CA ASN A 222 -1.57 10.52 -5.32
C ASN A 222 -0.65 10.05 -6.43
N LEU A 223 -1.19 9.95 -7.66
CA LEU A 223 -0.53 9.31 -8.80
C LEU A 223 0.87 9.85 -9.10
N GLY A 224 1.13 11.12 -8.78
CA GLY A 224 2.44 11.75 -8.88
C GLY A 224 2.32 13.25 -9.13
N VAL A 225 3.41 13.98 -8.93
CA VAL A 225 3.46 15.45 -9.11
C VAL A 225 2.90 15.93 -10.47
N PRO A 226 3.12 15.23 -11.60
CA PRO A 226 2.54 15.64 -12.89
C PRO A 226 1.01 15.63 -12.95
N SER A 227 0.35 14.84 -12.10
CA SER A 227 -1.09 14.54 -12.19
C SER A 227 -1.87 14.97 -10.95
N CYS A 228 -1.18 15.44 -9.91
CA CYS A 228 -1.80 15.84 -8.65
C CYS A 228 -1.43 17.29 -8.32
N SER A 229 -2.44 18.11 -8.01
CA SER A 229 -2.24 19.49 -7.57
C SER A 229 -1.55 19.59 -6.21
N ASP A 230 -1.02 20.77 -5.89
CA ASP A 230 -0.43 21.01 -4.56
C ASP A 230 -1.53 20.96 -3.49
N GLU A 231 -2.70 21.51 -3.81
CA GLU A 231 -3.92 21.44 -3.00
C GLU A 231 -4.35 20.00 -2.74
N ARG A 232 -4.22 19.10 -3.71
CA ARG A 232 -4.49 17.67 -3.53
C ARG A 232 -3.57 17.06 -2.48
N TYR A 233 -2.26 17.29 -2.58
CA TYR A 233 -1.32 16.74 -1.60
C TYR A 233 -1.63 17.23 -0.18
N LEU A 234 -1.96 18.51 -0.02
CA LEU A 234 -2.32 19.07 1.29
C LEU A 234 -3.64 18.52 1.81
N ALA A 235 -4.70 18.52 1.00
CA ALA A 235 -6.02 18.06 1.40
C ALA A 235 -6.04 16.54 1.70
N THR A 236 -5.23 15.76 0.97
CA THR A 236 -5.11 14.33 1.24
C THR A 236 -4.29 14.04 2.50
N ASP A 237 -3.27 14.85 2.84
CA ASP A 237 -2.52 14.71 4.10
C ASP A 237 -3.43 14.98 5.32
N GLU A 238 -4.22 16.05 5.26
CA GLU A 238 -5.25 16.35 6.28
C GLU A 238 -6.23 15.19 6.44
N LEU A 239 -6.72 14.64 5.33
CA LEU A 239 -7.66 13.51 5.34
C LEU A 239 -7.02 12.27 5.96
N VAL A 240 -5.81 11.87 5.56
CA VAL A 240 -5.20 10.65 6.10
C VAL A 240 -4.80 10.80 7.57
N GLN A 241 -4.54 12.03 8.04
CA GLN A 241 -4.34 12.32 9.45
C GLN A 241 -5.62 12.08 10.26
N GLU A 242 -6.78 12.53 9.78
CA GLU A 242 -8.08 12.30 10.42
C GLU A 242 -8.37 10.80 10.58
N TRP A 243 -8.06 10.01 9.55
CA TRP A 243 -8.37 8.58 9.50
C TRP A 243 -7.26 7.66 10.03
N GLY A 244 -6.09 8.21 10.39
CA GLY A 244 -4.95 7.42 10.88
C GLY A 244 -4.38 6.45 9.82
N THR A 245 -4.36 6.88 8.55
CA THR A 245 -3.84 6.10 7.42
C THR A 245 -2.65 6.83 6.76
N GLY A 246 -2.30 6.46 5.52
CA GLY A 246 -1.20 7.06 4.78
C GLY A 246 -1.49 7.32 3.30
N ILE A 247 -0.52 7.97 2.67
CA ILE A 247 -0.51 8.34 1.25
C ILE A 247 0.56 7.51 0.54
N MET A 248 0.25 7.03 -0.65
CA MET A 248 1.22 6.46 -1.57
C MET A 248 1.35 7.38 -2.77
N THR A 249 2.56 7.58 -3.26
CA THR A 249 2.79 8.36 -4.49
C THR A 249 3.96 7.84 -5.29
N HIS A 250 3.80 7.73 -6.60
CA HIS A 250 4.93 7.52 -7.51
C HIS A 250 5.72 8.82 -7.59
N ILE A 251 7.02 8.76 -7.26
CA ILE A 251 7.85 9.95 -7.23
C ILE A 251 9.32 9.64 -7.51
N ASN A 252 9.99 10.57 -8.19
CA ASN A 252 11.38 10.45 -8.64
C ASN A 252 11.62 9.12 -9.39
N ARG A 253 10.68 8.71 -10.22
CA ARG A 253 10.70 7.41 -10.93
C ARG A 253 11.57 7.45 -12.17
N ASP A 254 11.39 8.49 -12.98
CA ASP A 254 11.99 8.62 -14.30
C ASP A 254 12.43 10.05 -14.59
N ARG A 255 13.22 10.20 -15.65
CA ARG A 255 13.85 11.47 -15.99
C ARG A 255 12.82 12.50 -16.46
N GLU A 256 11.79 12.04 -17.16
CA GLU A 256 10.72 12.86 -17.71
C GLU A 256 9.93 13.56 -16.59
N GLU A 257 9.63 12.85 -15.50
CA GLU A 257 9.02 13.41 -14.28
C GLU A 257 9.91 14.50 -13.66
N ILE A 258 11.22 14.22 -13.49
CA ILE A 258 12.17 15.18 -12.94
C ILE A 258 12.21 16.45 -13.79
N GLU A 259 12.38 16.30 -15.11
CA GLU A 259 12.46 17.43 -16.05
C GLU A 259 11.15 18.24 -16.07
N LEU A 260 10.00 17.56 -16.00
CA LEU A 260 8.70 18.22 -15.91
C LEU A 260 8.59 19.04 -14.62
N SER A 261 8.89 18.44 -13.47
CA SER A 261 8.81 19.11 -12.18
C SER A 261 9.72 20.34 -12.11
N VAL A 262 10.96 20.22 -12.58
CA VAL A 262 11.89 21.36 -12.64
C VAL A 262 11.40 22.45 -13.60
N SER A 263 10.83 22.07 -14.74
CA SER A 263 10.29 23.02 -15.72
C SER A 263 9.06 23.77 -15.20
N LEU A 264 8.18 23.09 -14.46
CA LEU A 264 6.93 23.66 -13.95
C LEU A 264 7.12 24.43 -12.63
N PHE A 265 7.92 23.90 -11.70
CA PHE A 265 8.00 24.38 -10.32
C PHE A 265 9.39 24.92 -9.95
N GLY A 266 10.41 24.72 -10.80
CA GLY A 266 11.79 25.09 -10.48
C GLY A 266 12.49 24.13 -9.50
N HIS A 267 11.80 23.07 -9.07
CA HIS A 267 12.24 22.10 -8.08
C HIS A 267 12.13 20.67 -8.61
N ARG A 268 12.89 19.74 -8.03
CA ARG A 268 12.68 18.30 -8.24
C ARG A 268 11.40 17.85 -7.53
N PRO A 269 10.76 16.72 -7.87
CA PRO A 269 9.48 16.34 -7.30
C PRO A 269 9.48 16.24 -5.77
N LEU A 270 10.47 15.57 -5.15
CA LEU A 270 10.56 15.49 -3.69
C LEU A 270 10.84 16.85 -3.04
N GLU A 271 11.73 17.65 -3.64
CA GLU A 271 11.97 19.02 -3.16
C GLU A 271 10.70 19.89 -3.27
N HIS A 272 9.91 19.72 -4.32
CA HIS A 272 8.62 20.39 -4.50
C HIS A 272 7.64 19.99 -3.39
N LEU A 273 7.45 18.68 -3.15
CA LEU A 273 6.60 18.20 -2.05
C LEU A 273 7.07 18.73 -0.69
N ALA A 274 8.39 18.77 -0.46
CA ALA A 274 8.93 19.34 0.78
C ALA A 274 8.64 20.86 0.88
N SER A 275 8.71 21.60 -0.23
CA SER A 275 8.48 23.06 -0.24
C SER A 275 7.04 23.45 0.08
N ILE A 276 6.07 22.60 -0.29
CA ILE A 276 4.65 22.80 0.02
C ILE A 276 4.24 22.16 1.36
N GLY A 277 5.13 21.39 2.00
CA GLY A 277 4.84 20.71 3.26
C GLY A 277 4.13 19.35 3.13
N ALA A 278 4.09 18.78 1.92
CA ALA A 278 3.46 17.49 1.61
C ALA A 278 4.35 16.26 1.88
N LEU A 279 5.64 16.47 2.18
CA LEU A 279 6.55 15.38 2.55
C LEU A 279 6.43 15.07 4.05
N THR A 280 5.47 14.21 4.40
CA THR A 280 5.15 13.85 5.80
C THR A 280 5.54 12.41 6.13
N GLU A 281 5.53 12.05 7.42
CA GLU A 281 5.79 10.68 7.89
C GLU A 281 4.76 9.64 7.39
N ARG A 282 3.64 10.11 6.82
CA ARG A 282 2.54 9.28 6.30
C ARG A 282 2.69 8.95 4.83
N LEU A 283 3.69 9.53 4.15
CA LEU A 283 3.93 9.35 2.73
C LEU A 283 4.86 8.15 2.47
N VAL A 284 4.38 7.22 1.66
CA VAL A 284 5.16 6.14 1.07
C VAL A 284 5.55 6.57 -0.35
N ALA A 285 6.83 6.90 -0.52
CA ALA A 285 7.41 7.25 -1.82
C ALA A 285 7.69 5.98 -2.63
N ILE A 286 6.90 5.76 -3.68
CA ILE A 286 7.06 4.63 -4.58
C ILE A 286 8.15 4.97 -5.61
N HIS A 287 9.04 4.02 -5.85
CA HIS A 287 10.28 4.14 -6.65
C HIS A 287 11.38 4.93 -5.96
N ALA A 288 11.24 6.26 -5.86
CA ALA A 288 12.27 7.15 -5.29
C ALA A 288 13.70 6.86 -5.80
N MET A 289 13.83 6.47 -7.08
CA MET A 289 15.09 5.93 -7.63
C MET A 289 16.04 7.03 -8.07
N LEU A 290 15.51 8.14 -8.58
CA LEU A 290 16.28 9.30 -9.03
C LEU A 290 16.32 10.34 -7.91
N THR A 291 16.83 9.96 -6.76
CA THR A 291 17.08 10.86 -5.61
C THR A 291 18.51 11.38 -5.63
N THR A 292 18.72 12.55 -5.03
CA THR A 292 20.03 13.14 -4.77
C THR A 292 20.39 13.02 -3.30
N ASP A 293 21.65 13.19 -2.90
CA ASP A 293 22.06 13.16 -1.47
C ASP A 293 21.30 14.16 -0.58
N ARG A 294 20.69 15.20 -1.18
CA ARG A 294 19.85 16.18 -0.48
C ARG A 294 18.43 15.70 -0.23
N GLU A 295 17.88 14.89 -1.14
CA GLU A 295 16.53 14.31 -1.09
C GLU A 295 16.53 13.03 -0.26
#